data_AF-A0A963JM39-F1
#
_entry.id   AF-A0A963JM39-F1
#
_cell.length_a   1.000
_cell.length_b   1.000
_cell.length_c   1.000
_cell.angle_alpha   90.00
_cell.angle_beta   90.00
_cell.angle_gamma   90.00
#
_symmetry.space_group_name_H-M   'P 1'
#
loop_
_entity.id
_entity.type
_entity.pdbx_description
1 polymer ?
#
loop_
_entity_poly.entity_id
_entity_poly.type
_entity_poly.pdbx_seq_one_letter_code
_entity_poly.pdbx_strand_id
1 'polypeptide(L)'
;TVVKTKQKPLARPNRKALLSKQSKLEAALNIAQKELAEASRQLADPATYAQRTREEIDQLAVVHAGLEKKVAELEESWLELEMALNE
;
A
#
# COMPACT_ATOMS: atom_id res chain seq x y z
N THR A 1 -50.36 -8.04 -6.30
CA THR A 1 -49.75 -8.32 -4.98
C THR A 1 -48.29 -7.94 -5.01
N VAL A 2 -47.81 -7.35 -3.91
CA VAL A 2 -46.61 -6.50 -3.76
C VAL A 2 -45.26 -7.16 -4.15
N VAL A 3 -44.45 -6.39 -4.88
CA VAL A 3 -43.02 -6.62 -5.17
C VAL A 3 -42.21 -6.57 -3.87
N LYS A 4 -41.40 -7.60 -3.59
CA LYS A 4 -40.45 -7.56 -2.46
C LYS A 4 -39.04 -7.90 -2.95
N THR A 5 -38.42 -6.90 -3.58
CA THR A 5 -36.98 -6.83 -3.77
C THR A 5 -36.32 -6.93 -2.40
N LYS A 6 -35.62 -8.04 -2.14
CA LYS A 6 -34.77 -8.22 -0.98
C LYS A 6 -33.54 -7.32 -1.15
N GLN A 7 -33.69 -6.05 -0.77
CA GLN A 7 -32.56 -5.15 -0.61
C GLN A 7 -31.68 -5.75 0.49
N LYS A 8 -30.52 -6.25 0.06
CA LYS A 8 -29.42 -6.65 0.93
C LYS A 8 -29.08 -5.41 1.76
N PRO A 9 -29.12 -5.46 3.10
CA PRO A 9 -28.72 -4.31 3.88
C PRO A 9 -27.27 -4.01 3.51
N LEU A 10 -27.04 -2.80 2.98
CA LEU A 10 -25.70 -2.22 2.86
C LEU A 10 -25.12 -2.28 4.26
N ALA A 11 -24.25 -3.26 4.50
CA ALA A 11 -23.61 -3.47 5.78
C ALA A 11 -22.77 -2.23 6.03
N ARG A 12 -23.31 -1.29 6.81
CA ARG A 12 -22.56 -0.15 7.33
C ARG A 12 -21.24 -0.73 7.87
N PRO A 13 -20.09 -0.26 7.41
CA PRO A 13 -18.82 -0.75 7.92
C PRO A 13 -18.83 -0.57 9.43
N ASN A 14 -18.78 -1.67 10.18
CA ASN A 14 -18.68 -1.58 11.64
C ASN A 14 -17.39 -0.81 11.95
N ARG A 15 -17.46 0.24 12.78
CA ARG A 15 -16.30 1.07 13.17
C ARG A 15 -15.06 0.23 13.54
N LYS A 16 -15.26 -0.91 14.22
CA LYS A 16 -14.18 -1.87 14.54
C LYS A 16 -13.49 -2.47 13.31
N ALA A 17 -14.24 -2.75 12.25
CA ALA A 17 -13.70 -3.24 10.99
C ALA A 17 -12.92 -2.15 10.25
N LEU A 18 -13.37 -0.89 10.31
CA LEU A 18 -12.62 0.25 9.75
C LEU A 18 -11.29 0.46 10.51
N LEU A 19 -11.31 0.47 11.83
CA LEU A 19 -10.08 0.54 12.65
C LEU A 19 -9.13 -0.63 12.38
N SER A 20 -9.64 -1.84 12.21
CA SER A 20 -8.80 -2.99 11.84
C SER A 20 -8.19 -2.86 10.45
N LYS A 21 -8.90 -2.25 9.48
CA LYS A 21 -8.35 -1.92 8.17
C LYS A 21 -7.27 -0.84 8.29
N GLN A 22 -7.48 0.16 9.14
CA GLN A 22 -6.53 1.24 9.41
C GLN A 22 -5.20 0.66 9.87
N SER A 23 -5.19 -0.12 10.96
CA SER A 23 -3.96 -0.72 11.49
C SER A 23 -3.25 -1.65 10.48
N LYS A 24 -4.00 -2.32 9.61
CA LYS A 24 -3.44 -3.16 8.54
C LYS A 24 -2.78 -2.33 7.44
N LEU A 25 -3.42 -1.23 7.02
CA LEU A 25 -2.86 -0.31 6.03
C LEU A 25 -1.60 0.37 6.58
N GLU A 26 -1.64 0.86 7.82
CA GLU A 26 -0.50 1.43 8.53
C GLU A 26 0.70 0.46 8.56
N ALA A 27 0.46 -0.80 8.94
CA ALA A 27 1.50 -1.82 8.98
C ALA A 27 2.07 -2.10 7.57
N ALA A 28 1.20 -2.25 6.56
CA ALA A 28 1.61 -2.48 5.18
C ALA A 28 2.42 -1.31 4.61
N LEU A 29 2.02 -0.08 4.93
CA LEU A 29 2.66 1.16 4.50
C LEU A 29 4.04 1.30 5.16
N ASN A 30 4.15 1.05 6.46
CA ASN A 30 5.44 1.06 7.17
C ASN A 30 6.42 0.03 6.58
N ILE A 31 5.94 -1.18 6.26
CA ILE A 31 6.76 -2.22 5.61
C ILE A 31 7.21 -1.74 4.22
N ALA A 32 6.28 -1.29 3.37
CA ALA A 32 6.59 -0.85 2.01
C ALA A 32 7.55 0.35 2.00
N GLN A 33 7.39 1.31 2.92
CA GLN A 33 8.30 2.44 3.06
C GLN A 33 9.70 2.03 3.52
N LYS A 34 9.82 1.04 4.43
CA LYS A 34 11.13 0.52 4.85
C LYS A 34 11.85 -0.20 3.70
N GLU A 35 11.13 -1.05 2.97
CA GLU A 35 11.66 -1.73 1.79
C GLU A 35 12.09 -0.71 0.72
N LEU A 36 11.28 0.32 0.50
CA LEU A 36 11.60 1.40 -0.45
C LEU A 36 12.85 2.18 -0.02
N ALA A 37 12.96 2.52 1.26
CA ALA A 37 14.13 3.21 1.79
C ALA A 37 15.41 2.38 1.64
N GLU A 38 15.34 1.06 1.83
CA GLU A 38 16.47 0.18 1.61
C GLU A 38 16.86 0.09 0.13
N ALA A 39 15.87 -0.11 -0.76
CA ALA A 39 16.10 -0.14 -2.20
C ALA A 39 16.70 1.17 -2.71
N SER A 40 16.17 2.31 -2.24
CA SER A 40 16.66 3.65 -2.56
C SER A 40 18.09 3.86 -2.07
N ARG A 41 18.40 3.44 -0.83
CA ARG A 41 19.76 3.48 -0.29
C ARG A 41 20.73 2.65 -1.14
N GLN A 42 20.33 1.46 -1.56
CA GLN A 42 21.17 0.61 -2.41
C GLN A 42 21.39 1.25 -3.79
N LEU A 43 20.34 1.81 -4.42
CA LEU A 43 20.45 2.49 -5.71
C LEU A 43 21.24 3.80 -5.65
N ALA A 44 21.29 4.46 -4.50
CA ALA A 44 22.05 5.68 -4.27
C ALA A 44 23.53 5.41 -3.92
N ASP A 45 23.88 4.18 -3.54
CA ASP A 45 25.26 3.80 -3.19
C ASP A 45 26.08 3.52 -4.47
N PRO A 46 27.14 4.30 -4.74
CA PRO A 46 28.02 4.05 -5.89
C PRO A 46 28.66 2.65 -5.87
N ALA A 47 28.87 2.06 -4.69
CA ALA A 47 29.44 0.72 -4.56
C ALA A 47 28.53 -0.35 -5.20
N THR A 48 27.21 -0.13 -5.20
CA THR A 48 26.24 -1.04 -5.83
C THR A 48 26.53 -1.24 -7.31
N TYR A 49 26.89 -0.16 -8.03
CA TYR A 49 27.21 -0.22 -9.46
C TYR A 49 28.58 -0.82 -9.76
N ALA A 50 29.47 -0.87 -8.77
CA ALA A 50 30.78 -1.50 -8.88
C ALA A 50 30.75 -3.00 -8.52
N GLN A 51 29.82 -3.42 -7.67
CA GLN A 51 29.77 -4.76 -7.10
C GLN A 51 28.70 -5.67 -7.71
N ARG A 52 27.65 -5.10 -8.32
CA ARG A 52 26.53 -5.86 -8.90
C ARG A 52 26.55 -5.83 -10.42
N THR A 53 25.96 -6.86 -11.00
CA THR A 53 25.68 -6.93 -12.44
C THR A 53 24.62 -5.92 -12.84
N ARG A 54 24.57 -5.61 -14.14
CA ARG A 54 23.56 -4.70 -14.68
C ARG A 54 22.15 -5.24 -14.46
N GLU A 55 21.96 -6.55 -14.62
CA GLU A 55 20.69 -7.24 -14.41
C GLU A 55 20.21 -7.12 -12.96
N GLU A 56 21.09 -7.25 -11.97
CA GLU A 56 20.74 -7.09 -10.55
C GLU A 56 20.36 -5.65 -10.22
N ILE A 57 21.03 -4.67 -10.83
CA ILE A 57 20.72 -3.25 -10.67
C ILE A 57 19.36 -2.93 -11.32
N ASP A 58 19.09 -3.46 -12.50
CA ASP A 58 17.81 -3.27 -13.19
C ASP A 58 16.66 -3.92 -12.42
N GLN A 59 16.87 -5.12 -11.83
CA GLN A 59 15.88 -5.74 -10.93
C GLN A 59 15.63 -4.88 -9.68
N LEU A 60 16.68 -4.34 -9.07
CA LEU A 60 16.55 -3.45 -7.92
C LEU A 60 15.77 -2.18 -8.27
N ALA A 61 16.00 -1.61 -9.46
CA ALA A 61 15.24 -0.46 -9.95
C ALA A 61 13.76 -0.79 -10.20
N VAL A 62 13.45 -1.97 -10.73
CA VAL A 62 12.07 -2.44 -10.90
C VAL A 62 11.39 -2.62 -9.53
N VAL A 63 12.10 -3.19 -8.55
CA VAL A 63 11.59 -3.34 -7.17
C VAL A 63 11.32 -1.96 -6.55
N HIS A 64 12.23 -1.01 -6.69
CA HIS A 64 12.04 0.37 -6.20
C HIS A 64 10.78 1.00 -6.80
N ALA A 65 10.63 0.98 -8.12
CA ALA A 65 9.46 1.54 -8.80
C ALA A 65 8.15 0.84 -8.39
N GLY A 66 8.19 -0.50 -8.20
CA GLY A 66 7.05 -1.26 -7.72
C GLY A 66 6.65 -0.88 -6.28
N LEU A 67 7.64 -0.63 -5.41
CA LEU A 67 7.41 -0.18 -4.04
C LEU A 67 6.87 1.25 -3.98
N GLU A 68 7.36 2.17 -4.82
CA GLU A 68 6.79 3.53 -4.94
C GLU A 68 5.31 3.49 -5.30
N LYS A 69 4.95 2.68 -6.32
CA LYS A 69 3.56 2.48 -6.72
C LYS A 69 2.71 1.91 -5.59
N LYS A 70 3.23 0.91 -4.87
CA LYS A 70 2.54 0.28 -3.75
C LYS A 70 2.33 1.25 -2.59
N VAL A 71 3.31 2.10 -2.27
CA VAL A 71 3.16 3.14 -1.25
C VAL A 71 2.05 4.11 -1.65
N ALA A 72 2.04 4.59 -2.90
CA ALA A 72 0.98 5.48 -3.39
C ALA A 72 -0.42 4.84 -3.32
N GLU A 73 -0.56 3.57 -3.72
CA GLU A 73 -1.84 2.83 -3.64
C GLU A 73 -2.32 2.64 -2.19
N LEU A 74 -1.38 2.41 -1.26
CA LEU A 74 -1.69 2.29 0.17
C LEU A 74 -2.08 3.64 0.78
N GLU A 75 -1.43 4.73 0.37
CA GLU A 75 -1.79 6.09 0.77
C GLU A 75 -3.17 6.50 0.24
N GLU A 76 -3.51 6.15 -1.00
CA GLU A 76 -4.86 6.36 -1.55
C GLU A 76 -5.91 5.56 -0.77
N SER A 77 -5.64 4.27 -0.50
CA SER A 77 -6.50 3.41 0.32
C SER A 77 -6.67 3.95 1.75
N TRP A 78 -5.63 4.60 2.29
CA TRP A 78 -5.68 5.27 3.58
C TRP A 78 -6.62 6.47 3.56
N LEU A 79 -6.51 7.33 2.54
CA LEU A 79 -7.39 8.49 2.36
C LEU A 79 -8.86 8.09 2.24
N GLU A 80 -9.16 7.05 1.46
CA GLU A 80 -10.52 6.49 1.37
C GLU A 80 -11.06 6.02 2.73
N LEU A 81 -10.20 5.38 3.53
CA LEU A 81 -10.57 4.90 4.85
C LEU A 81 -10.82 6.04 5.83
N GLU A 82 -9.99 7.08 5.81
CA GLU A 82 -10.17 8.30 6.62
C GLU A 82 -11.51 8.99 6.28
N MET A 83 -11.85 9.11 4.99
CA MET A 83 -13.17 9.62 4.58
C MET A 83 -14.31 8.79 5.15
N ALA A 84 -14.20 7.45 5.07
CA ALA A 84 -15.23 6.54 5.60
C ALA A 84 -15.34 6.52 7.13
N LEU A 85 -14.29 6.95 7.85
CA LEU A 85 -14.31 7.11 9.32
C LEU A 85 -14.92 8.45 9.76
N ASN A 86 -14.87 9.47 8.90
CA ASN A 86 -15.33 10.83 9.16
C ASN A 86 -16.80 11.09 8.73
N GLU A 87 -17.41 10.17 7.96
CA GLU A 87 -18.84 10.20 7.56
C GLU A 87 -19.76 9.45 8.54
#